data_AF-A0A484KJ05-F1
#
_entry.id   AF-A0A484KJ05-F1
#
_cell.length_a   1.000
_cell.length_b   1.000
_cell.length_c   1.000
_cell.angle_alpha   90.00
_cell.angle_beta   90.00
_cell.angle_gamma   90.00
#
_symmetry.space_group_name_H-M   'P 1'
#
loop_
_entity.id
_entity.type
_entity.pdbx_description
1 polymer ?
#
loop_
_entity_poly.entity_id
_entity_poly.type
_entity_poly.pdbx_seq_one_letter_code
_entity_poly.pdbx_strand_id
1 'polypeptide(L)'
;MATGTLFFDDVRSKAEVTDSPQTKDMMDVGEQVNETMQNALKHNTTASSTNVRELLDCPVCLNAMYPPIHQCCNGHTICSGCKPRVHNRCPTCRHELGNIRCLALEKVAASLELPCKYQSFGCMGIYPYYNKLKHESQCGFRPYNCPYAGSECAVIGDIPSLVTHLKDDHKVDMHAGSAFNHRYVKSNPHEVENATWMLTVFSCFGQYFCLHFEAFQLGTAPVYMAFLRFMGDDNEAKNYSYSLEVGGNGRKLIWQGVPRSIRDSHRKVRDSFDGLIIQRNMALFFSGGDRKELKLRVTGRIWKEQ
;
A
#
# COMPACT_ATOMS: atom_id res chain seq x y z
N MET A 1 10.28 -48.19 14.07
CA MET A 1 10.01 -49.39 13.25
C MET A 1 8.88 -48.97 12.30
N ALA A 2 9.17 -48.60 11.06
CA ALA A 2 9.61 -49.45 9.94
C ALA A 2 8.44 -50.24 9.31
N THR A 3 8.02 -49.74 8.13
CA THR A 3 7.75 -50.47 6.86
C THR A 3 6.62 -51.51 6.85
N GLY A 4 5.61 -51.43 5.98
CA GLY A 4 5.68 -51.74 4.53
C GLY A 4 5.15 -53.18 4.29
N THR A 5 4.52 -53.60 3.18
CA THR A 5 4.40 -53.00 1.84
C THR A 5 3.20 -53.63 1.08
N LEU A 6 2.77 -52.95 0.01
CA LEU A 6 1.85 -53.31 -1.10
C LEU A 6 1.82 -54.79 -1.57
N PHE A 7 0.74 -55.22 -2.25
CA PHE A 7 0.72 -55.47 -3.71
C PHE A 7 -0.72 -55.62 -4.28
N PHE A 8 -0.86 -55.85 -5.60
CA PHE A 8 -1.95 -55.38 -6.49
C PHE A 8 -2.74 -56.52 -7.18
N ASP A 9 -3.65 -56.12 -8.10
CA ASP A 9 -4.30 -56.89 -9.20
C ASP A 9 -5.58 -57.71 -8.92
N ASP A 10 -6.57 -57.84 -9.83
CA ASP A 10 -7.05 -56.98 -10.94
C ASP A 10 -8.46 -57.44 -11.44
N VAL A 11 -9.19 -56.58 -12.17
CA VAL A 11 -10.09 -56.87 -13.33
C VAL A 11 -11.50 -57.55 -13.19
N ARG A 12 -12.51 -56.76 -13.65
CA ARG A 12 -13.70 -57.08 -14.52
C ARG A 12 -15.14 -57.44 -14.04
N SER A 13 -16.08 -56.65 -14.61
CA SER A 13 -17.31 -57.06 -15.39
C SER A 13 -18.75 -57.09 -14.77
N LYS A 14 -19.49 -55.98 -14.99
CA LYS A 14 -20.80 -55.77 -15.70
C LYS A 14 -22.07 -56.68 -15.58
N ALA A 15 -23.22 -56.01 -15.85
CA ALA A 15 -24.60 -56.49 -16.23
C ALA A 15 -25.58 -56.84 -15.07
N GLU A 16 -26.93 -56.73 -15.10
CA GLU A 16 -28.01 -56.18 -16.00
C GLU A 16 -29.35 -56.12 -15.17
N VAL A 17 -30.25 -55.10 -15.20
CA VAL A 17 -31.45 -54.78 -16.05
C VAL A 17 -32.87 -55.27 -15.56
N THR A 18 -33.90 -54.38 -15.64
CA THR A 18 -35.41 -54.56 -15.59
C THR A 18 -36.14 -55.04 -14.30
N ASP A 19 -37.46 -54.81 -14.03
CA ASP A 19 -38.60 -54.19 -14.78
C ASP A 19 -39.67 -53.48 -13.86
N SER A 20 -40.70 -52.85 -14.46
CA SER A 20 -41.90 -52.21 -13.83
C SER A 20 -43.10 -53.16 -13.62
N PRO A 21 -44.30 -52.65 -13.22
CA PRO A 21 -45.37 -52.49 -14.23
C PRO A 21 -46.32 -51.27 -14.07
N GLN A 22 -47.12 -51.00 -15.10
CA GLN A 22 -48.06 -49.87 -15.24
C GLN A 22 -49.55 -50.29 -15.30
N THR A 23 -50.47 -49.31 -15.21
CA THR A 23 -51.79 -49.19 -15.91
C THR A 23 -52.48 -47.88 -15.48
N LYS A 24 -53.54 -47.29 -16.07
CA LYS A 24 -54.13 -47.09 -17.44
C LYS A 24 -55.33 -46.10 -17.23
N ASP A 25 -55.91 -45.31 -18.14
CA ASP A 25 -55.71 -44.89 -19.55
C ASP A 25 -56.60 -43.63 -19.84
N MET A 26 -56.54 -43.07 -21.06
CA MET A 26 -57.51 -42.12 -21.72
C MET A 26 -57.57 -40.63 -21.28
N MET A 27 -57.80 -39.63 -22.16
CA MET A 27 -57.47 -39.37 -23.59
C MET A 27 -58.10 -38.02 -24.00
N ASP A 28 -57.35 -37.05 -24.58
CA ASP A 28 -57.80 -36.18 -25.69
C ASP A 28 -56.60 -35.45 -26.34
N VAL A 29 -56.75 -34.98 -27.59
CA VAL A 29 -55.67 -34.50 -28.47
C VAL A 29 -55.96 -33.10 -29.03
N GLY A 30 -54.95 -32.23 -29.09
CA GLY A 30 -55.10 -30.87 -29.63
C GLY A 30 -53.79 -30.13 -29.95
N GLU A 31 -53.11 -30.58 -31.01
CA GLU A 31 -52.18 -29.88 -31.92
C GLU A 31 -51.04 -28.92 -31.43
N GLN A 32 -49.94 -28.98 -32.18
CA GLN A 32 -48.73 -28.17 -32.03
C GLN A 32 -48.85 -26.85 -32.78
N VAL A 33 -48.15 -25.78 -32.34
CA VAL A 33 -47.05 -25.10 -33.08
C VAL A 33 -46.32 -24.19 -32.08
N ASN A 34 -44.99 -24.17 -32.16
CA ASN A 34 -44.11 -23.32 -31.38
C ASN A 34 -43.28 -22.46 -32.34
N GLU A 35 -43.49 -21.13 -32.42
CA GLU A 35 -42.47 -20.21 -32.95
C GLU A 35 -42.70 -18.72 -32.60
N THR A 36 -41.88 -18.25 -31.64
CA THR A 36 -41.08 -17.01 -31.71
C THR A 36 -41.65 -15.74 -32.37
N MET A 37 -42.14 -14.78 -31.56
CA MET A 37 -42.08 -13.34 -31.89
C MET A 37 -41.43 -12.50 -30.79
N GLN A 38 -40.12 -12.30 -30.98
CA GLN A 38 -39.31 -11.12 -30.63
C GLN A 38 -39.87 -10.12 -29.59
N ASN A 39 -39.50 -10.31 -28.32
CA ASN A 39 -39.61 -9.28 -27.29
C ASN A 39 -38.38 -8.34 -27.32
N ALA A 40 -38.30 -7.49 -28.34
CA ALA A 40 -37.23 -6.51 -28.50
C ALA A 40 -37.49 -5.25 -27.66
N LEU A 41 -37.27 -5.30 -26.33
CA LEU A 41 -37.16 -4.10 -25.46
C LEU A 41 -36.68 -4.44 -24.04
N LYS A 42 -35.35 -4.44 -23.83
CA LYS A 42 -34.63 -4.04 -22.57
C LYS A 42 -33.16 -4.52 -22.59
N HIS A 43 -32.33 -3.89 -23.41
CA HIS A 43 -30.87 -3.91 -23.22
C HIS A 43 -30.24 -2.69 -23.90
N ASN A 44 -30.29 -1.51 -23.26
CA ASN A 44 -29.57 -0.32 -23.73
C ASN A 44 -29.49 0.79 -22.67
N THR A 45 -28.51 0.72 -21.75
CA THR A 45 -28.03 1.91 -21.01
C THR A 45 -26.61 1.79 -20.43
N THR A 46 -26.02 0.58 -20.33
CA THR A 46 -24.72 0.37 -19.66
C THR A 46 -23.50 0.27 -20.57
N ALA A 47 -23.67 0.03 -21.88
CA ALA A 47 -22.56 -0.23 -22.82
C ALA A 47 -21.88 1.03 -23.40
N SER A 48 -22.40 2.24 -23.14
CA SER A 48 -21.91 3.48 -23.76
C SER A 48 -20.83 4.21 -22.93
N SER A 49 -20.82 4.03 -21.61
CA SER A 49 -19.92 4.78 -20.72
C SER A 49 -18.54 4.13 -20.55
N THR A 50 -18.40 2.82 -20.74
CA THR A 50 -17.11 2.10 -20.68
C THR A 50 -16.16 2.59 -21.76
N ASN A 51 -16.61 2.63 -23.01
CA ASN A 51 -15.77 2.93 -24.17
C ASN A 51 -15.22 4.37 -24.12
N VAL A 52 -15.95 5.30 -23.50
CA VAL A 52 -15.50 6.70 -23.33
C VAL A 52 -14.50 6.84 -22.17
N ARG A 53 -14.57 5.98 -21.15
CA ARG A 53 -13.60 5.95 -20.04
C ARG A 53 -12.22 5.46 -20.51
N GLU A 54 -12.18 4.46 -21.39
CA GLU A 54 -10.93 3.93 -21.97
C GLU A 54 -10.14 4.99 -22.74
N LEU A 55 -10.81 5.96 -23.38
CA LEU A 55 -10.17 7.11 -24.02
C LEU A 55 -9.39 8.01 -23.04
N LEU A 56 -9.67 7.90 -21.73
CA LEU A 56 -8.93 8.61 -20.69
C LEU A 56 -7.72 7.83 -20.17
N ASP A 57 -7.52 6.56 -20.50
CA ASP A 57 -6.37 5.82 -19.96
C ASP A 57 -5.08 6.18 -20.71
N CYS A 58 -4.05 6.58 -19.95
CA CYS A 58 -2.77 6.94 -20.54
C CYS A 58 -2.05 5.68 -21.07
N PRO A 59 -1.67 5.60 -22.36
CA PRO A 59 -1.05 4.40 -22.94
C PRO A 59 0.34 4.06 -22.39
N VAL A 60 0.91 4.90 -21.50
CA VAL A 60 2.24 4.71 -20.89
C VAL A 60 2.16 4.23 -19.44
N CYS A 61 1.13 4.64 -18.69
CA CYS A 61 1.00 4.27 -17.27
C CYS A 61 -0.32 3.60 -16.91
N LEU A 62 -1.24 3.41 -17.87
CA LEU A 62 -2.54 2.76 -17.69
C LEU A 62 -3.38 3.35 -16.54
N ASN A 63 -3.17 4.63 -16.26
CA ASN A 63 -3.97 5.40 -15.31
C ASN A 63 -4.78 6.45 -16.10
N ALA A 64 -6.00 6.73 -15.64
CA ALA A 64 -6.81 7.84 -16.09
C ALA A 64 -6.01 9.16 -16.13
N MET A 65 -6.04 9.81 -17.29
CA MET A 65 -5.40 11.09 -17.56
C MET A 65 -6.18 12.21 -16.87
N TYR A 66 -5.45 13.22 -16.39
CA TYR A 66 -5.98 14.43 -15.78
C TYR A 66 -5.38 15.67 -16.45
N PRO A 67 -6.04 16.85 -16.42
CA PRO A 67 -5.53 18.05 -17.07
C PRO A 67 -4.19 18.50 -16.47
N PRO A 68 -3.21 18.95 -17.29
CA PRO A 68 -3.26 19.03 -18.75
C PRO A 68 -3.09 17.67 -19.43
N ILE A 69 -4.04 17.30 -20.29
CA ILE A 69 -3.94 16.11 -21.15
C ILE A 69 -3.21 16.53 -22.42
N HIS A 70 -2.04 15.96 -22.68
CA HIS A 70 -1.23 16.30 -23.86
C HIS A 70 -1.63 15.47 -25.06
N GLN A 71 -1.49 16.05 -26.26
CA GLN A 71 -1.87 15.44 -27.54
C GLN A 71 -0.80 15.73 -28.59
N CYS A 72 -0.43 14.75 -29.42
CA CYS A 72 0.41 15.01 -30.60
C CYS A 72 -0.42 15.52 -31.78
N CYS A 73 0.23 16.04 -32.83
CA CYS A 73 -0.44 16.47 -34.08
C CYS A 73 -1.41 15.45 -34.67
N ASN A 74 -1.16 14.14 -34.51
CA ASN A 74 -1.99 13.05 -35.04
C ASN A 74 -3.11 12.59 -34.08
N GLY A 75 -3.39 13.30 -32.98
CA GLY A 75 -4.53 13.01 -32.09
C GLY A 75 -4.25 12.17 -30.85
N HIS A 76 -3.16 11.39 -30.81
CA HIS A 76 -2.85 10.52 -29.66
C HIS A 76 -2.56 11.31 -28.38
N THR A 77 -3.14 10.85 -27.26
CA THR A 77 -3.13 11.53 -25.96
C THR A 77 -2.25 10.84 -24.91
N ILE A 78 -1.67 11.60 -23.98
CA ILE A 78 -0.98 11.10 -22.77
C ILE A 78 -1.17 12.05 -21.56
N CYS A 79 -0.97 11.54 -20.34
CA CYS A 79 -0.93 12.38 -19.13
C CYS A 79 0.38 13.19 -19.02
N SER A 80 0.31 14.29 -18.27
CA SER A 80 1.45 15.19 -17.98
C SER A 80 2.65 14.45 -17.37
N GLY A 81 2.41 13.49 -16.46
CA GLY A 81 3.46 12.71 -15.81
C GLY A 81 4.22 11.75 -16.73
N CYS A 82 3.64 11.36 -17.87
CA CYS A 82 4.29 10.47 -18.84
C CYS A 82 5.02 11.22 -19.96
N LYS A 83 4.65 12.47 -20.28
CA LYS A 83 5.32 13.31 -21.28
C LYS A 83 6.85 13.40 -21.12
N PRO A 84 7.43 13.64 -19.92
CA PRO A 84 8.88 13.63 -19.76
C PRO A 84 9.46 12.21 -19.90
N ARG A 85 8.75 11.17 -19.42
CA ARG A 85 9.18 9.76 -19.50
C ARG A 85 9.31 9.25 -20.94
N VAL A 86 8.57 9.83 -21.88
CA VAL A 86 8.66 9.53 -23.33
C VAL A 86 9.47 10.57 -24.11
N HIS A 87 10.27 11.40 -23.43
CA HIS A 87 11.15 12.41 -24.04
C HIS A 87 10.44 13.33 -25.06
N ASN A 88 9.24 13.79 -24.71
CA ASN A 88 8.39 14.64 -25.55
C ASN A 88 7.96 14.02 -26.91
N ARG A 89 8.09 12.69 -27.09
CA ARG A 89 7.64 11.98 -28.29
C ARG A 89 6.41 11.12 -28.01
N CYS A 90 5.46 11.10 -28.94
CA CYS A 90 4.28 10.26 -28.86
C CYS A 90 4.68 8.77 -28.87
N PRO A 91 4.25 7.95 -27.88
CA PRO A 91 4.58 6.52 -27.86
C PRO A 91 3.98 5.77 -29.06
N THR A 92 2.83 6.22 -29.57
CA THR A 92 2.09 5.57 -30.67
C THR A 92 2.67 5.91 -32.05
N CYS A 93 2.78 7.20 -32.39
CA CYS A 93 3.19 7.64 -33.75
C CYS A 93 4.55 8.33 -33.82
N ARG A 94 5.33 8.37 -32.73
CA ARG A 94 6.71 8.92 -32.63
C ARG A 94 6.89 10.41 -32.96
N HIS A 95 5.83 11.11 -33.35
CA HIS A 95 5.79 12.57 -33.54
C HIS A 95 5.98 13.31 -32.22
N GLU A 96 6.41 14.57 -32.31
CA GLU A 96 6.54 15.42 -31.13
C GLU A 96 5.18 15.74 -30.49
N LEU A 97 5.13 15.79 -29.15
CA LEU A 97 3.94 16.13 -28.38
C LEU A 97 3.77 17.66 -28.17
N GLY A 98 4.84 18.43 -28.40
CA GLY A 98 4.85 19.89 -28.27
C GLY A 98 4.28 20.37 -26.93
N ASN A 99 3.59 21.51 -26.92
CA ASN A 99 2.77 21.97 -25.78
C ASN A 99 1.27 21.98 -26.10
N ILE A 100 0.83 21.03 -26.94
CA ILE A 100 -0.56 20.88 -27.35
C ILE A 100 -1.34 20.14 -26.24
N ARG A 101 -2.58 20.60 -25.98
CA ARG A 101 -3.52 20.00 -25.01
C ARG A 101 -4.79 19.52 -25.70
N CYS A 102 -5.29 18.36 -25.30
CA CYS A 102 -6.59 17.84 -25.74
C CYS A 102 -7.73 18.47 -24.92
N LEU A 103 -8.00 19.76 -25.14
CA LEU A 103 -9.07 20.48 -24.43
C LEU A 103 -10.46 19.84 -24.64
N ALA A 104 -10.65 19.14 -25.77
CA ALA A 104 -11.87 18.38 -26.04
C ALA A 104 -12.01 17.18 -25.08
N LEU A 105 -10.97 16.36 -24.93
CA LEU A 105 -10.98 15.22 -24.01
C LEU A 105 -11.04 15.67 -22.54
N GLU A 106 -10.39 16.79 -22.18
CA GLU A 106 -10.53 17.39 -20.84
C GLU A 106 -11.99 17.80 -20.54
N LYS A 107 -12.72 18.36 -21.51
CA LYS A 107 -14.15 18.68 -21.38
C LYS A 107 -15.04 17.45 -21.32
N VAL A 108 -14.77 16.42 -22.11
CA VAL A 108 -15.50 15.14 -22.06
C VAL A 108 -15.30 14.47 -20.69
N ALA A 109 -14.05 14.45 -20.20
CA ALA A 109 -13.71 13.87 -18.91
C ALA A 109 -14.47 14.55 -17.75
N ALA A 110 -14.65 15.86 -17.81
CA ALA A 110 -15.37 16.65 -16.81
C ALA A 110 -16.83 16.19 -16.58
N SER A 111 -17.49 15.62 -17.60
CA SER A 111 -18.85 15.07 -17.49
C SER A 111 -18.92 13.60 -17.10
N LEU A 112 -17.78 12.93 -16.88
CA LEU A 112 -17.75 11.51 -16.53
C LEU A 112 -17.66 11.28 -15.02
N GLU A 113 -18.25 10.17 -14.60
CA GLU A 113 -17.92 9.52 -13.34
C GLU A 113 -17.02 8.31 -13.60
N LEU A 114 -16.00 8.15 -12.77
CA LEU A 114 -14.96 7.12 -12.91
C LEU A 114 -14.93 6.22 -11.65
N PRO A 115 -14.73 4.90 -11.79
CA PRO A 115 -14.52 4.02 -10.64
C PRO A 115 -13.19 4.37 -9.94
N CYS A 116 -13.13 4.14 -8.62
CA CYS A 116 -11.89 4.25 -7.86
C CYS A 116 -10.85 3.23 -8.34
N LYS A 117 -9.58 3.65 -8.53
CA LYS A 117 -8.51 2.71 -8.95
C LYS A 117 -8.22 1.58 -7.95
N TYR A 118 -8.72 1.68 -6.72
CA TYR A 118 -8.61 0.63 -5.69
C TYR A 118 -9.81 -0.33 -5.68
N GLN A 119 -10.55 -0.43 -6.79
CA GLN A 119 -11.66 -1.38 -6.91
C GLN A 119 -11.23 -2.84 -6.70
N SER A 120 -10.03 -3.21 -7.16
CA SER A 120 -9.41 -4.53 -6.90
C SER A 120 -9.12 -4.80 -5.42
N PHE A 121 -9.04 -3.76 -4.59
CA PHE A 121 -8.87 -3.85 -3.13
C PHE A 121 -10.21 -3.72 -2.38
N GLY A 122 -11.35 -3.68 -3.08
CA GLY A 122 -12.69 -3.62 -2.48
C GLY A 122 -13.41 -2.26 -2.60
N CYS A 123 -12.80 -1.23 -3.19
CA CYS A 123 -13.47 0.06 -3.34
C CYS A 123 -14.49 0.07 -4.48
N MET A 124 -15.77 -0.17 -4.16
CA MET A 124 -16.88 -0.09 -5.13
C MET A 124 -17.34 1.35 -5.45
N GLY A 125 -16.60 2.36 -4.98
CA GLY A 125 -16.95 3.77 -5.17
C GLY A 125 -16.71 4.26 -6.60
N ILE A 126 -17.74 4.92 -7.16
CA ILE A 126 -17.68 5.64 -8.43
C ILE A 126 -17.82 7.13 -8.09
N TYR A 127 -16.97 7.97 -8.68
CA TYR A 127 -16.87 9.39 -8.32
C TYR A 127 -16.82 10.29 -9.57
N PRO A 128 -17.40 11.51 -9.52
CA PRO A 128 -17.18 12.53 -10.54
C PRO A 128 -15.69 12.75 -10.77
N TYR A 129 -15.30 12.92 -12.04
CA TYR A 129 -13.91 12.97 -12.50
C TYR A 129 -12.96 13.78 -11.59
N TYR A 130 -13.32 15.04 -11.29
CA TYR A 130 -12.52 15.93 -10.43
C TYR A 130 -12.44 15.50 -8.96
N ASN A 131 -13.45 14.78 -8.47
CA ASN A 131 -13.51 14.31 -7.08
C ASN A 131 -12.76 12.99 -6.87
N LYS A 132 -12.56 12.18 -7.93
CA LYS A 132 -11.90 10.87 -7.85
C LYS A 132 -10.49 10.95 -7.24
N LEU A 133 -9.65 11.91 -7.63
CA LEU A 133 -8.30 12.04 -7.06
C LEU A 133 -8.32 12.39 -5.57
N LYS A 134 -9.26 13.25 -5.14
CA LYS A 134 -9.46 13.58 -3.72
C LYS A 134 -9.86 12.33 -2.95
N HIS A 135 -10.83 11.56 -3.45
CA HIS A 135 -11.22 10.29 -2.85
C HIS A 135 -10.04 9.30 -2.79
N GLU A 136 -9.32 9.07 -3.89
CA GLU A 136 -8.20 8.13 -3.95
C GLU A 136 -7.07 8.50 -2.97
N SER A 137 -6.86 9.78 -2.67
CA SER A 137 -5.89 10.18 -1.66
C SER A 137 -6.23 9.69 -0.24
N GLN A 138 -7.53 9.53 0.06
CA GLN A 138 -8.12 9.23 1.38
C GLN A 138 -8.91 7.91 1.42
N CYS A 139 -8.84 7.08 0.37
CA CYS A 139 -9.63 5.86 0.26
C CYS A 139 -9.15 4.82 1.29
N GLY A 140 -10.06 4.29 2.12
CA GLY A 140 -9.72 3.24 3.11
C GLY A 140 -9.13 1.97 2.48
N PHE A 141 -9.55 1.63 1.26
CA PHE A 141 -9.03 0.50 0.47
C PHE A 141 -7.70 0.81 -0.25
N ARG A 142 -7.12 2.00 -0.08
CA ARG A 142 -5.80 2.33 -0.61
C ARG A 142 -4.75 1.46 0.09
N PRO A 143 -4.01 0.59 -0.62
CA PRO A 143 -2.94 -0.19 0.01
C PRO A 143 -1.85 0.72 0.57
N TYR A 144 -1.14 0.22 1.56
CA TYR A 144 0.04 0.87 2.14
C TYR A 144 1.29 0.43 1.36
N ASN A 145 2.30 1.29 1.31
CA ASN A 145 3.63 0.89 0.85
C ASN A 145 4.38 0.23 2.02
N CYS A 146 5.31 -0.67 1.73
CA CYS A 146 6.21 -1.21 2.74
C CYS A 146 6.91 -0.08 3.51
N PRO A 147 6.82 -0.05 4.86
CA PRO A 147 7.44 1.02 5.65
C PRO A 147 8.94 0.82 5.86
N TYR A 148 9.54 -0.24 5.30
CA TYR A 148 10.97 -0.52 5.44
C TYR A 148 11.83 0.63 4.91
N ALA A 149 12.88 0.94 5.65
CA ALA A 149 13.67 2.16 5.46
C ALA A 149 15.16 1.90 5.20
N GLY A 150 15.59 0.63 5.18
CA GLY A 150 16.96 0.23 4.83
C GLY A 150 17.20 0.09 3.31
N SER A 151 16.14 0.02 2.51
CA SER A 151 16.19 -0.08 1.04
C SER A 151 14.89 0.42 0.43
N GLU A 152 14.93 0.89 -0.82
CA GLU A 152 13.72 1.26 -1.58
C GLU A 152 12.91 -0.01 -1.92
N CYS A 153 11.93 -0.36 -1.09
CA CYS A 153 11.04 -1.49 -1.30
C CYS A 153 9.73 -1.06 -1.98
N ALA A 154 9.40 -1.68 -3.12
CA ALA A 154 8.21 -1.37 -3.91
C ALA A 154 6.96 -2.19 -3.54
N VAL A 155 7.03 -3.05 -2.51
CA VAL A 155 5.91 -3.88 -2.07
C VAL A 155 4.78 -3.01 -1.51
N ILE A 156 3.55 -3.32 -1.91
CA ILE A 156 2.32 -2.69 -1.42
C ILE A 156 1.36 -3.77 -0.90
N GLY A 157 0.53 -3.43 0.08
CA GLY A 157 -0.44 -4.37 0.64
C GLY A 157 -1.32 -3.78 1.75
N ASP A 158 -2.09 -4.64 2.39
CA ASP A 158 -2.71 -4.35 3.68
C ASP A 158 -1.70 -4.52 4.84
N ILE A 159 -2.09 -4.15 6.05
CA ILE A 159 -1.20 -4.19 7.21
C ILE A 159 -0.74 -5.62 7.55
N PRO A 160 -1.59 -6.67 7.60
CA PRO A 160 -1.15 -8.04 7.84
C PRO A 160 -0.15 -8.57 6.80
N SER A 161 -0.37 -8.29 5.51
CA SER A 161 0.56 -8.69 4.44
C SER A 161 1.90 -7.98 4.58
N LEU A 162 1.89 -6.68 4.88
CA LEU A 162 3.13 -5.92 5.10
C LEU A 162 3.90 -6.36 6.34
N VAL A 163 3.22 -6.70 7.45
CA VAL A 163 3.89 -7.24 8.65
C VAL A 163 4.57 -8.58 8.33
N THR A 164 3.92 -9.45 7.56
CA THR A 164 4.49 -10.73 7.11
C THR A 164 5.72 -10.50 6.24
N HIS A 165 5.60 -9.65 5.20
CA HIS A 165 6.70 -9.22 4.34
C HIS A 165 7.90 -8.62 5.11
N LEU A 166 7.65 -7.75 6.10
CA LEU A 166 8.70 -7.15 6.93
C LEU A 166 9.48 -8.19 7.74
N LYS A 167 8.79 -9.22 8.24
CA LYS A 167 9.41 -10.35 8.96
C LYS A 167 10.20 -11.25 8.02
N ASP A 168 9.61 -11.61 6.89
CA ASP A 168 10.09 -12.73 6.08
C ASP A 168 11.09 -12.27 5.00
N ASP A 169 10.92 -11.11 4.39
CA ASP A 169 11.84 -10.58 3.38
C ASP A 169 12.88 -9.62 3.99
N HIS A 170 12.44 -8.71 4.87
CA HIS A 170 13.31 -7.69 5.47
C HIS A 170 13.92 -8.08 6.82
N LYS A 171 13.54 -9.23 7.39
CA LYS A 171 14.03 -9.76 8.68
C LYS A 171 13.93 -8.76 9.84
N VAL A 172 12.89 -7.93 9.84
CA VAL A 172 12.64 -6.93 10.90
C VAL A 172 12.18 -7.63 12.18
N ASP A 173 12.77 -7.26 13.31
CA ASP A 173 12.39 -7.79 14.63
C ASP A 173 10.92 -7.49 14.95
N MET A 174 10.24 -8.50 15.51
CA MET A 174 8.82 -8.43 15.89
C MET A 174 8.71 -8.53 17.42
N HIS A 175 8.14 -7.51 18.06
CA HIS A 175 8.01 -7.42 19.51
C HIS A 175 6.53 -7.37 19.93
N ALA A 176 6.10 -8.29 20.79
CA ALA A 176 4.77 -8.25 21.39
C ALA A 176 4.76 -7.39 22.66
N GLY A 177 3.82 -6.46 22.77
CA GLY A 177 3.68 -5.55 23.91
C GLY A 177 4.11 -4.12 23.61
N SER A 178 3.69 -3.21 24.49
CA SER A 178 3.73 -1.76 24.22
C SER A 178 4.91 -1.01 24.83
N ALA A 179 5.69 -1.61 25.72
CA ALA A 179 6.89 -1.02 26.32
C ALA A 179 8.16 -1.68 25.77
N PHE A 180 9.24 -0.90 25.60
CA PHE A 180 10.47 -1.37 24.97
C PHE A 180 11.74 -0.67 25.46
N ASN A 181 12.88 -1.30 25.19
CA ASN A 181 14.21 -0.87 25.60
C ASN A 181 15.24 -1.32 24.56
N HIS A 182 15.43 -0.51 23.52
CA HIS A 182 16.39 -0.79 22.47
C HIS A 182 17.75 -0.19 22.79
N ARG A 183 18.81 -0.97 22.56
CA ARG A 183 20.20 -0.51 22.68
C ARG A 183 20.80 -0.40 21.29
N TYR A 184 21.02 0.83 20.84
CA TYR A 184 21.77 1.09 19.61
C TYR A 184 23.27 1.14 19.93
N VAL A 185 24.06 0.33 19.24
CA VAL A 185 25.51 0.21 19.42
C VAL A 185 26.22 0.50 18.10
N LYS A 186 27.21 1.40 18.11
CA LYS A 186 28.02 1.70 16.94
C LYS A 186 29.48 1.94 17.34
N SER A 187 30.36 1.06 16.84
CA SER A 187 31.79 1.02 17.15
C SER A 187 32.53 2.31 16.78
N ASN A 188 32.23 2.89 15.61
CA ASN A 188 32.69 4.22 15.23
C ASN A 188 31.49 5.20 15.12
N PRO A 189 31.29 6.11 16.08
CA PRO A 189 30.20 7.10 16.04
C PRO A 189 30.44 8.24 15.05
N HIS A 190 31.62 8.35 14.44
CA HIS A 190 31.95 9.38 13.45
C HIS A 190 31.60 8.96 12.02
N GLU A 191 31.71 7.67 11.69
CA GLU A 191 31.38 7.04 10.39
C GLU A 191 29.88 6.97 10.06
N VAL A 192 29.02 7.66 10.81
CA VAL A 192 27.57 7.57 10.61
C VAL A 192 27.10 8.68 9.67
N GLU A 193 27.27 8.45 8.37
CA GLU A 193 26.68 9.27 7.31
C GLU A 193 25.30 8.74 6.91
N ASN A 194 24.27 9.58 7.03
CA ASN A 194 22.93 9.44 6.45
C ASN A 194 22.36 8.02 6.40
N ALA A 195 22.33 7.35 7.56
CA ALA A 195 21.89 5.98 7.70
C ALA A 195 20.55 5.90 8.45
N THR A 196 19.67 5.02 7.98
CA THR A 196 18.31 4.84 8.48
C THR A 196 18.10 3.37 8.82
N TRP A 197 17.55 3.10 10.01
CA TRP A 197 17.20 1.76 10.45
C TRP A 197 15.74 1.71 10.90
N MET A 198 14.98 0.79 10.32
CA MET A 198 13.72 0.31 10.89
C MET A 198 14.08 -0.79 11.89
N LEU A 199 14.05 -0.49 13.18
CA LEU A 199 14.60 -1.38 14.21
C LEU A 199 13.66 -2.55 14.51
N THR A 200 12.39 -2.26 14.76
CA THR A 200 11.43 -3.24 15.33
C THR A 200 10.01 -2.83 15.02
N VAL A 201 9.16 -3.83 14.76
CA VAL A 201 7.70 -3.69 14.70
C VAL A 201 7.10 -4.19 16.02
N PHE A 202 6.34 -3.33 16.68
CA PHE A 202 5.60 -3.61 17.90
C PHE A 202 4.17 -4.03 17.56
N SER A 203 3.73 -5.15 18.12
CA SER A 203 2.33 -5.58 18.12
C SER A 203 1.72 -5.34 19.49
N CYS A 204 0.80 -4.38 19.59
CA CYS A 204 0.07 -4.08 20.82
C CYS A 204 -1.29 -3.44 20.51
N PHE A 205 -2.28 -3.62 21.40
CA PHE A 205 -3.65 -3.10 21.23
C PHE A 205 -4.37 -3.55 19.94
N GLY A 206 -3.97 -4.69 19.38
CA GLY A 206 -4.47 -5.18 18.09
C GLY A 206 -3.92 -4.44 16.86
N GLN A 207 -2.87 -3.63 17.03
CA GLN A 207 -2.28 -2.78 16.00
C GLN A 207 -0.76 -2.93 15.95
N TYR A 208 -0.17 -2.42 14.86
CA TYR A 208 1.27 -2.48 14.62
C TYR A 208 1.92 -1.10 14.56
N PHE A 209 3.11 -0.98 15.14
CA PHE A 209 3.88 0.27 15.20
C PHE A 209 5.34 0.00 14.86
N CYS A 210 6.01 0.86 14.10
CA CYS A 210 7.38 0.66 13.65
C CYS A 210 8.32 1.74 14.19
N LEU A 211 9.31 1.32 14.99
CA LEU A 211 10.34 2.21 15.53
C LEU A 211 11.44 2.42 14.50
N HIS A 212 11.72 3.69 14.24
CA HIS A 212 12.77 4.15 13.37
C HIS A 212 13.88 4.78 14.21
N PHE A 213 15.12 4.53 13.80
CA PHE A 213 16.29 5.23 14.28
C PHE A 213 17.08 5.70 13.07
N GLU A 214 17.38 6.99 13.01
CA GLU A 214 18.09 7.62 11.90
C GLU A 214 19.29 8.40 12.41
N ALA A 215 20.33 8.49 11.58
CA ALA A 215 21.52 9.27 11.83
C ALA A 215 21.84 10.10 10.59
N PHE A 216 21.81 11.41 10.71
CA PHE A 216 21.94 12.33 9.58
C PHE A 216 22.56 13.67 10.02
N GLN A 217 22.87 14.53 9.05
CA GLN A 217 23.40 15.86 9.32
C GLN A 217 22.28 16.91 9.37
N LEU A 218 22.14 17.58 10.51
CA LEU A 218 21.30 18.76 10.66
C LEU A 218 22.17 20.01 10.43
N GLY A 219 22.16 20.52 9.20
CA GLY A 219 23.12 21.54 8.76
C GLY A 219 24.54 20.98 8.77
N THR A 220 25.39 21.46 9.66
CA THR A 220 26.75 20.92 9.90
C THR A 220 26.85 20.05 11.16
N ALA A 221 25.77 19.86 11.91
CA ALA A 221 25.77 19.10 13.16
C ALA A 221 25.28 17.65 12.96
N PRO A 222 26.03 16.61 13.37
CA PRO A 222 25.56 15.24 13.30
C PRO A 222 24.56 14.94 14.43
N VAL A 223 23.39 14.42 14.04
CA VAL A 223 22.29 14.09 14.95
C VAL A 223 21.83 12.65 14.78
N TYR A 224 21.31 12.10 15.87
CA TYR A 224 20.49 10.90 15.87
C TYR A 224 19.02 11.29 16.06
N MET A 225 18.10 10.54 15.48
CA MET A 225 16.67 10.77 15.63
C MET A 225 15.94 9.45 15.82
N ALA A 226 15.11 9.36 16.85
CA ALA A 226 14.23 8.22 17.07
C ALA A 226 12.76 8.66 16.96
N PHE A 227 11.93 7.89 16.26
CA PHE A 227 10.50 8.15 16.13
C PHE A 227 9.71 6.87 15.89
N LEU A 228 8.42 6.89 16.25
CA LEU A 228 7.50 5.77 16.06
C LEU A 228 6.49 6.12 14.97
N ARG A 229 6.27 5.20 14.02
CA ARG A 229 5.19 5.30 13.03
C ARG A 229 4.11 4.24 13.28
N PHE A 230 2.85 4.62 13.10
CA PHE A 230 1.68 3.74 13.19
C PHE A 230 1.39 3.07 11.85
N MET A 231 1.24 1.75 11.85
CA MET A 231 0.92 0.96 10.65
C MET A 231 -0.59 0.94 10.38
N GLY A 232 -1.12 2.09 9.98
CA GLY A 232 -2.52 2.35 9.62
C GLY A 232 -2.67 3.82 9.20
N ASP A 233 -3.86 4.40 9.24
CA ASP A 233 -4.08 5.79 8.79
C ASP A 233 -3.92 6.88 9.88
N ASP A 234 -3.92 8.15 9.48
CA ASP A 234 -3.74 9.31 10.37
C ASP A 234 -4.92 9.58 11.31
N ASN A 235 -6.11 9.00 11.08
CA ASN A 235 -7.24 9.11 11.98
C ASN A 235 -7.19 8.02 13.05
N GLU A 236 -6.87 6.79 12.65
CA GLU A 236 -6.63 5.68 13.56
C GLU A 236 -5.44 5.95 14.49
N ALA A 237 -4.36 6.55 13.96
CA ALA A 237 -3.15 6.89 14.71
C ALA A 237 -3.43 7.78 15.94
N LYS A 238 -4.40 8.71 15.84
CA LYS A 238 -4.78 9.66 16.92
C LYS A 238 -5.33 8.97 18.18
N ASN A 239 -5.76 7.72 18.08
CA ASN A 239 -6.19 6.92 19.22
C ASN A 239 -5.01 6.40 20.06
N TYR A 240 -3.77 6.70 19.66
CA TYR A 240 -2.55 6.23 20.31
C TYR A 240 -1.57 7.38 20.55
N SER A 241 -0.82 7.24 21.63
CA SER A 241 0.35 8.07 21.90
C SER A 241 1.54 7.19 22.25
N TYR A 242 2.73 7.74 22.10
CA TYR A 242 3.97 7.10 22.48
C TYR A 242 4.89 8.06 23.20
N SER A 243 5.87 7.50 23.91
CA SER A 243 6.99 8.24 24.47
C SER A 243 8.30 7.54 24.14
N LEU A 244 9.33 8.34 23.82
CA LEU A 244 10.72 7.90 23.73
C LEU A 244 11.54 8.63 24.80
N GLU A 245 12.38 7.90 25.51
CA GLU A 245 13.29 8.43 26.52
C GLU A 245 14.73 7.97 26.22
N VAL A 246 15.67 8.91 26.35
CA VAL A 246 17.11 8.64 26.41
C VAL A 246 17.69 9.33 27.62
N GLY A 247 18.68 8.73 28.27
CA GLY A 247 19.27 9.33 29.47
C GLY A 247 20.49 8.60 29.99
N GLY A 248 21.17 9.27 30.92
CA GLY A 248 22.39 8.82 31.57
C GLY A 248 22.93 9.91 32.49
N ASN A 249 23.73 9.53 33.50
CA ASN A 249 24.40 10.46 34.42
C ASN A 249 23.46 11.50 35.07
N GLY A 250 22.29 11.05 35.54
CA GLY A 250 21.28 11.89 36.20
C GLY A 250 20.50 12.84 35.28
N ARG A 251 20.68 12.76 33.95
CA ARG A 251 19.94 13.57 32.97
C ARG A 251 19.18 12.69 31.99
N LYS A 252 18.06 13.19 31.47
CA LYS A 252 17.29 12.53 30.40
C LYS A 252 16.59 13.53 29.48
N LEU A 253 16.30 13.08 28.26
CA LEU A 253 15.41 13.73 27.30
C LEU A 253 14.23 12.81 27.05
N ILE A 254 13.03 13.38 26.96
CA ILE A 254 11.79 12.66 26.66
C ILE A 254 11.11 13.38 25.50
N TRP A 255 10.66 12.61 24.52
CA TRP A 255 9.75 13.01 23.45
C TRP A 255 8.44 12.26 23.60
N GLN A 256 7.30 12.93 23.42
CA GLN A 256 5.97 12.31 23.48
C GLN A 256 5.05 12.90 22.42
N GLY A 257 4.12 12.09 21.91
CA GLY A 257 3.10 12.55 20.97
C GLY A 257 2.36 11.40 20.28
N VAL A 258 1.58 11.74 19.25
CA VAL A 258 0.87 10.79 18.40
C VAL A 258 1.86 10.18 17.37
N PRO A 259 1.88 8.85 17.16
CA PRO A 259 2.75 8.23 16.15
C PRO A 259 2.28 8.60 14.74
N ARG A 260 3.21 8.95 13.84
CA ARG A 260 2.89 9.33 12.45
C ARG A 260 2.41 8.12 11.65
N SER A 261 1.40 8.25 10.82
CA SER A 261 0.97 7.18 9.92
C SER A 261 2.08 6.76 8.95
N ILE A 262 2.17 5.47 8.59
CA ILE A 262 2.99 4.99 7.47
C ILE A 262 2.48 5.44 6.08
N ARG A 263 1.35 6.17 6.00
CA ARG A 263 0.99 6.96 4.81
C ARG A 263 2.05 8.02 4.50
N ASP A 264 2.74 8.51 5.52
CA ASP A 264 3.94 9.34 5.40
C ASP A 264 5.21 8.48 5.39
N SER A 265 6.14 8.80 4.48
CA SER A 265 7.45 8.15 4.42
C SER A 265 8.31 8.53 5.64
N HIS A 266 9.22 7.64 6.05
CA HIS A 266 10.16 7.93 7.13
C HIS A 266 10.98 9.21 6.85
N ARG A 267 11.38 9.42 5.58
CA ARG A 267 12.05 10.64 5.09
C ARG A 267 11.24 11.89 5.41
N LYS A 268 9.91 11.89 5.18
CA LYS A 268 9.05 13.05 5.47
C LYS A 268 9.01 13.38 6.97
N VAL A 269 9.00 12.37 7.85
CA VAL A 269 9.03 12.55 9.32
C VAL A 269 10.38 13.10 9.77
N ARG A 270 11.48 12.57 9.22
CA ARG A 270 12.85 13.06 9.43
C ARG A 270 13.01 14.52 8.99
N ASP A 271 12.57 14.83 7.78
CA ASP A 271 12.74 16.16 7.16
C ASP A 271 11.86 17.24 7.81
N SER A 272 10.79 16.84 8.52
CA SER A 272 10.00 17.72 9.38
C SER A 272 10.47 17.77 10.84
N PHE A 273 11.54 17.05 11.20
CA PHE A 273 12.11 16.95 12.55
C PHE A 273 11.11 16.49 13.64
N ASP A 274 10.13 15.67 13.25
CA ASP A 274 9.00 15.25 14.08
C ASP A 274 9.35 13.96 14.87
N GLY A 275 10.20 14.11 15.89
CA GLY A 275 10.72 12.98 16.68
C GLY A 275 11.81 13.38 17.69
N LEU A 276 12.31 12.39 18.44
CA LEU A 276 13.35 12.58 19.44
C LEU A 276 14.72 12.78 18.79
N ILE A 277 15.09 14.04 18.53
CA ILE A 277 16.41 14.41 17.99
C ILE A 277 17.44 14.58 19.12
N ILE A 278 18.61 13.98 18.95
CA ILE A 278 19.70 13.92 19.92
C ILE A 278 21.01 14.23 19.21
N GLN A 279 21.67 15.35 19.55
CA GLN A 279 23.00 15.66 19.02
C GLN A 279 24.03 14.61 19.42
N ARG A 280 24.99 14.31 18.54
CA ARG A 280 26.03 13.27 18.76
C ARG A 280 26.72 13.38 20.12
N ASN A 281 27.09 14.59 20.55
CA ASN A 281 27.75 14.83 21.85
C ASN A 281 26.87 14.46 23.06
N MET A 282 25.56 14.68 22.97
CA MET A 282 24.60 14.30 24.01
C MET A 282 24.37 12.78 24.01
N ALA A 283 24.27 12.17 22.82
CA ALA A 283 24.12 10.72 22.69
C ALA A 283 25.35 9.95 23.23
N LEU A 284 26.57 10.48 23.00
CA LEU A 284 27.80 9.97 23.61
C LEU A 284 27.85 10.19 25.12
N PHE A 285 27.33 11.32 25.63
CA PHE A 285 27.19 11.54 27.07
C PHE A 285 26.23 10.53 27.74
N PHE A 286 25.10 10.21 27.10
CA PHE A 286 24.16 9.20 27.60
C PHE A 286 24.65 7.76 27.42
N SER A 287 25.58 7.49 26.49
CA SER A 287 26.18 6.16 26.29
C SER A 287 27.09 5.73 27.45
N GLY A 288 27.63 6.69 28.20
CA GLY A 288 28.68 6.45 29.20
C GLY A 288 30.03 6.04 28.58
N GLY A 289 31.01 5.76 29.43
CA GLY A 289 32.35 5.34 29.01
C GLY A 289 33.22 6.47 28.43
N ASP A 290 34.18 6.09 27.60
CA ASP A 290 35.27 6.96 27.09
C ASP A 290 34.92 7.73 25.81
N ARG A 291 33.65 7.72 25.41
CA ARG A 291 33.09 8.36 24.19
C ARG A 291 33.61 7.83 22.85
N LYS A 292 34.39 6.73 22.82
CA LYS A 292 34.85 6.14 21.55
C LYS A 292 33.78 5.33 20.82
N GLU A 293 32.82 4.79 21.55
CA GLU A 293 31.73 3.96 21.05
C GLU A 293 30.37 4.55 21.47
N LEU A 294 29.38 4.49 20.58
CA LEU A 294 28.00 4.84 20.93
C LEU A 294 27.29 3.60 21.50
N LYS A 295 26.65 3.74 22.66
CA LYS A 295 25.84 2.72 23.35
C LYS A 295 24.52 3.34 23.83
N LEU A 296 23.82 4.01 22.91
CA LEU A 296 22.61 4.75 23.24
C LEU A 296 21.47 3.78 23.56
N ARG A 297 20.82 3.98 24.71
CA ARG A 297 19.62 3.25 25.10
C ARG A 297 18.40 4.12 24.87
N VAL A 298 17.50 3.67 24.00
CA VAL A 298 16.19 4.29 23.74
C VAL A 298 15.14 3.41 24.41
N THR A 299 14.56 3.90 25.50
CA THR A 299 13.38 3.29 26.13
C THR A 299 12.13 3.96 25.60
N GLY A 300 11.01 3.25 25.65
CA GLY A 300 9.74 3.84 25.26
C GLY A 300 8.54 3.02 25.68
N ARG A 301 7.37 3.63 25.51
CA ARG A 301 6.08 2.98 25.67
C ARG A 301 5.06 3.55 24.69
N ILE A 302 4.08 2.73 24.35
CA ILE A 302 2.90 3.04 23.54
C ILE A 302 1.68 2.88 24.45
N TRP A 303 0.70 3.75 24.32
CA TRP A 303 -0.60 3.60 24.99
C TRP A 303 -1.72 4.05 24.07
N LYS A 304 -2.93 3.56 24.36
CA LYS A 304 -4.16 4.03 23.72
C LYS A 304 -4.70 5.22 24.53
N GLU A 305 -5.09 6.29 23.84
CA GLU A 305 -5.85 7.38 24.46
C GLU A 305 -7.29 6.93 24.75
N GLN A 306 -7.91 7.52 25.77
CA GLN A 306 -9.27 7.18 26.23
C GLN A 306 -10.35 8.02 25.54
#